data_AF-A0A1N7N273-F1
#
_entry.id   AF-A0A1N7N273-F1
#
_cell.length_a   1.000
_cell.length_b   1.000
_cell.length_c   1.000
_cell.angle_alpha   90.00
_cell.angle_beta   90.00
_cell.angle_gamma   90.00
#
_symmetry.space_group_name_H-M   'P 1'
#
loop_
_entity.id
_entity.type
_entity.pdbx_description
1 polymer ?
#
loop_
_entity_poly.entity_id
_entity_poly.type
_entity_poly.pdbx_seq_one_letter_code
_entity_poly.pdbx_strand_id
1 'polypeptide(L)'
;MRKAKPKKRYILPDPKFNDTLVTKFVNCLMVDGKKSIAYKIFYDAVAKVEEKVGENGLEVWKKALNNITPAVEVKSRRVGGATFQVPMEVRPERKLSLGIKWMITYARKRGEKTMMDRLAGEIISASKGEGAAVKKKDDTHRMAEANKAFSHFRF
;
A
#
# COMPACT_ATOMS: atom_id res chain seq x y z
N MET A 1 -7.91 1.66 23.10
CA MET A 1 -7.05 2.40 24.07
C MET A 1 -7.62 3.80 24.21
N ARG A 2 -8.36 4.09 25.29
CA ARG A 2 -9.02 5.41 25.50
C ARG A 2 -8.18 6.37 26.36
N LYS A 3 -7.32 5.85 27.25
CA LYS A 3 -6.56 6.65 28.24
C LYS A 3 -5.18 7.10 27.78
N ALA A 4 -4.47 6.32 26.97
CA ALA A 4 -3.12 6.66 26.49
C ALA A 4 -2.95 6.26 25.03
N LYS A 5 -2.05 6.95 24.31
CA LYS A 5 -1.61 6.50 22.97
C LYS A 5 -0.43 5.52 23.16
N PRO A 6 -0.44 4.34 22.51
CA PRO A 6 0.65 3.39 22.65
C PRO A 6 1.92 3.94 22.01
N LYS A 7 3.07 3.60 22.59
CA LYS A 7 4.38 3.94 22.01
C LYS A 7 4.53 3.27 20.64
N LYS A 8 5.06 4.01 19.68
CA LYS A 8 5.35 3.48 18.33
C LYS A 8 6.53 2.51 18.42
N ARG A 9 6.41 1.36 17.76
CA ARG A 9 7.50 0.38 17.66
C ARG A 9 8.40 0.73 16.48
N TYR A 10 9.69 0.89 16.74
CA TYR A 10 10.70 1.10 15.70
C TYR A 10 11.03 -0.24 15.05
N ILE A 11 11.31 -0.21 13.75
CA ILE A 11 11.58 -1.41 12.95
C ILE A 11 13.01 -1.29 12.44
N LEU A 12 13.76 -2.39 12.55
CA LEU A 12 15.12 -2.45 12.05
C LEU A 12 15.14 -2.40 10.51
N PRO A 13 16.18 -1.78 9.92
CA PRO A 13 16.32 -1.70 8.48
C PRO A 13 16.57 -3.08 7.85
N ASP A 14 16.37 -3.15 6.54
CA ASP A 14 16.53 -4.38 5.77
C ASP A 14 18.00 -4.87 5.72
N PRO A 15 18.27 -6.19 5.79
CA PRO A 15 19.64 -6.70 5.73
C PRO A 15 20.39 -6.44 4.42
N LYS A 16 19.67 -6.30 3.29
CA LYS A 16 20.28 -6.14 1.96
C LYS A 16 20.36 -4.69 1.52
N PHE A 17 19.25 -3.96 1.64
CA PHE A 17 19.14 -2.57 1.17
C PHE A 17 19.25 -1.52 2.27
N ASN A 18 19.32 -1.94 3.55
CA ASN A 18 19.34 -1.05 4.72
C ASN A 18 18.15 -0.07 4.79
N ASP A 19 17.01 -0.41 4.17
CA ASP A 19 15.81 0.43 4.10
C ASP A 19 14.71 -0.10 5.04
N THR A 20 14.19 0.77 5.91
CA THR A 20 13.10 0.43 6.83
C THR A 20 11.75 0.23 6.13
N LEU A 21 11.56 0.81 4.94
CA LEU A 21 10.34 0.70 4.14
C LEU A 21 10.20 -0.70 3.56
N VAL A 22 11.32 -1.32 3.16
CA VAL A 22 11.39 -2.72 2.70
C VAL A 22 10.99 -3.65 3.84
N THR A 23 11.57 -3.49 5.04
CA THR A 23 11.19 -4.32 6.19
C THR A 23 9.70 -4.20 6.53
N LYS A 24 9.13 -2.99 6.47
CA LYS A 24 7.67 -2.78 6.65
C LYS A 24 6.85 -3.52 5.60
N PHE A 25 7.27 -3.47 4.34
CA PHE A 25 6.59 -4.19 3.25
C PHE A 25 6.63 -5.70 3.45
N VAL A 26 7.81 -6.25 3.76
CA VAL A 26 8.01 -7.68 3.97
C VAL A 26 7.20 -8.19 5.17
N ASN A 27 7.13 -7.42 6.25
CA ASN A 27 6.29 -7.75 7.41
C ASN A 27 4.80 -7.86 7.05
N CYS A 28 4.31 -7.03 6.12
CA CYS A 28 2.93 -7.10 5.63
C CYS A 28 2.72 -8.21 4.58
N LEU A 29 3.76 -8.58 3.84
CA LEU A 29 3.73 -9.65 2.84
C LEU A 29 3.71 -11.03 3.49
N MET A 30 4.37 -11.17 4.64
CA MET A 30 4.50 -12.39 5.42
C MET A 30 3.14 -13.01 5.78
N VAL A 31 3.07 -14.34 5.67
CA VAL A 31 1.94 -15.17 6.10
C VAL A 31 2.49 -16.19 7.09
N ASP A 32 1.71 -16.49 8.14
CA ASP A 32 2.05 -17.46 9.19
C ASP A 32 3.42 -17.22 9.87
N GLY A 33 3.89 -15.97 9.94
CA GLY A 33 5.17 -15.64 10.56
C GLY A 33 6.42 -16.02 9.74
N LYS A 34 6.27 -16.49 8.50
CA LYS A 34 7.39 -16.95 7.66
C LYS A 34 8.15 -15.79 6.99
N LYS A 35 8.96 -15.08 7.78
CA LYS A 35 9.68 -13.88 7.31
C LYS A 35 10.74 -14.15 6.25
N SER A 36 11.48 -15.25 6.37
CA SER A 36 12.51 -15.65 5.40
C SER A 36 11.92 -15.86 4.00
N ILE A 37 10.75 -16.52 3.90
CA ILE A 37 10.05 -16.72 2.63
C ILE A 37 9.57 -15.39 2.04
N ALA A 38 9.05 -14.50 2.88
CA ALA A 38 8.60 -13.18 2.44
C ALA A 38 9.76 -12.33 1.87
N TYR A 39 10.95 -12.39 2.47
CA TYR A 39 12.15 -11.76 1.93
C TYR A 39 12.54 -12.35 0.57
N LYS A 40 12.56 -13.68 0.47
CA LYS A 40 12.88 -14.37 -0.79
C LYS A 40 11.93 -13.92 -1.91
N ILE A 41 10.62 -13.94 -1.66
CA ILE A 41 9.61 -13.50 -2.63
C ILE A 41 9.83 -12.05 -3.05
N PHE A 42 10.14 -11.16 -2.10
CA PHE A 42 10.35 -9.74 -2.40
C PHE A 42 11.59 -9.52 -3.25
N TYR A 43 12.73 -10.11 -2.88
CA TYR A 43 13.98 -9.95 -3.65
C TYR A 43 13.89 -10.57 -5.04
N ASP A 44 13.29 -11.75 -5.15
CA ASP A 44 13.08 -12.41 -6.44
C ASP A 44 12.11 -11.61 -7.33
N ALA A 45 11.09 -10.97 -6.74
CA ALA A 45 10.21 -10.06 -7.48
C ALA A 45 10.94 -8.80 -7.96
N VAL A 46 11.78 -8.19 -7.12
CA VAL A 46 12.58 -7.00 -7.49
C VAL A 46 13.54 -7.33 -8.63
N ALA A 47 14.22 -8.48 -8.57
CA ALA A 47 15.11 -8.94 -9.65
C ALA A 47 14.35 -9.11 -10.98
N LYS A 48 13.14 -9.67 -10.94
CA LYS A 48 12.27 -9.79 -12.13
C LYS A 48 11.79 -8.45 -12.68
N VAL A 49 11.59 -7.46 -11.81
CA VAL A 49 11.23 -6.10 -12.23
C VAL A 49 12.42 -5.45 -12.94
N GLU A 50 13.61 -5.59 -12.37
CA GLU A 50 14.86 -5.07 -12.94
C GLU A 50 15.15 -5.70 -14.32
N GLU A 51 14.99 -7.01 -14.47
CA GLU A 51 15.14 -7.71 -15.75
C GLU A 51 14.16 -7.21 -16.83
N LYS A 52 12.92 -6.89 -16.46
CA LYS A 52 11.87 -6.49 -17.41
C LYS A 52 11.90 -5.00 -17.77
N VAL A 53 12.31 -4.14 -16.85
CA VAL A 53 12.27 -2.68 -17.03
C VAL A 53 13.64 -2.12 -17.41
N GLY A 54 14.73 -2.81 -17.03
CA GLY A 54 16.10 -2.33 -17.24
C GLY A 54 16.51 -1.17 -16.31
N GLU A 55 15.67 -0.82 -15.35
CA GLU A 55 15.91 0.21 -14.33
C GLU A 55 16.08 -0.46 -12.95
N ASN A 56 16.58 0.32 -11.98
CA ASN A 56 16.73 -0.16 -10.60
C ASN A 56 15.37 -0.61 -10.03
N GLY A 57 15.21 -1.92 -9.78
CA GLY A 57 13.93 -2.50 -9.35
C GLY A 57 13.41 -1.93 -8.02
N LEU A 58 14.30 -1.46 -7.14
CA LEU A 58 13.92 -0.83 -5.88
C LEU A 58 13.30 0.56 -6.10
N GLU A 59 13.81 1.33 -7.04
CA GLU A 59 13.27 2.64 -7.41
C GLU A 59 11.92 2.51 -8.11
N VAL A 60 11.80 1.56 -9.03
CA VAL A 60 10.52 1.24 -9.70
C VAL A 60 9.46 0.85 -8.67
N TRP A 61 9.83 0.05 -7.67
CA TRP A 61 8.93 -0.30 -6.57
C TRP A 61 8.52 0.90 -5.71
N LYS A 62 9.46 1.80 -5.37
CA LYS A 62 9.16 3.05 -4.65
C LYS A 62 8.22 3.95 -5.46
N LYS A 63 8.45 4.07 -6.77
CA LYS A 63 7.57 4.80 -7.71
C LYS A 63 6.17 4.18 -7.74
N ALA A 64 6.07 2.86 -7.85
CA ALA A 64 4.81 2.13 -7.81
C ALA A 64 4.04 2.38 -6.50
N LEU A 65 4.74 2.35 -5.35
CA LEU A 65 4.11 2.66 -4.06
C LEU A 65 3.57 4.09 -4.00
N ASN A 66 4.33 5.07 -4.47
CA ASN A 66 3.86 6.47 -4.52
C ASN A 66 2.60 6.60 -5.38
N ASN A 67 2.56 5.92 -6.53
CA ASN A 67 1.40 5.91 -7.41
C ASN A 67 0.15 5.32 -6.75
N ILE A 68 0.28 4.26 -5.94
CA ILE A 68 -0.85 3.60 -5.26
C ILE A 68 -1.29 4.36 -3.99
N THR A 69 -0.41 5.13 -3.36
CA THR A 69 -0.73 5.80 -2.10
C THR A 69 -1.85 6.85 -2.24
N PRO A 70 -2.97 6.73 -1.50
CA PRO A 70 -4.04 7.73 -1.54
C PRO A 70 -3.72 8.93 -0.64
N ALA A 71 -3.97 10.14 -1.13
CA ALA A 71 -3.88 11.35 -0.32
C ALA A 71 -5.09 11.52 0.63
N VAL A 72 -6.28 11.15 0.16
CA VAL A 72 -7.56 11.28 0.88
C VAL A 72 -8.19 9.89 1.04
N GLU A 73 -8.81 9.64 2.20
CA GLU A 73 -9.66 8.48 2.42
C GLU A 73 -11.04 8.93 2.87
N VAL A 74 -12.01 8.03 2.77
CA VAL A 74 -13.37 8.27 3.24
C VAL A 74 -13.59 7.44 4.51
N LYS A 75 -14.13 8.05 5.56
CA LYS A 75 -14.52 7.34 6.79
C LYS A 75 -16.00 7.47 7.05
N SER A 76 -16.59 6.39 7.57
CA SER A 76 -17.96 6.43 8.06
C SER A 76 -18.04 7.23 9.36
N ARG A 77 -18.99 8.18 9.42
CA ARG A 77 -19.35 8.90 10.63
C ARG A 77 -20.87 8.91 10.77
N ARG A 78 -21.38 8.64 11.98
CA ARG A 78 -22.81 8.70 12.26
C ARG A 78 -23.18 10.09 12.81
N VAL A 79 -24.13 10.76 12.16
CA VAL A 79 -24.62 12.09 12.55
C VAL A 79 -26.13 12.11 12.38
N GLY A 80 -26.87 12.56 13.41
CA GLY A 80 -28.33 12.74 13.32
C GLY A 80 -29.12 11.49 12.93
N GLY A 81 -28.65 10.30 13.29
CA GLY A 81 -29.32 9.02 12.99
C GLY A 81 -28.83 8.30 11.74
N ALA A 82 -28.31 9.02 10.74
CA ALA A 82 -27.77 8.47 9.48
C ALA A 82 -26.23 8.33 9.50
N THR A 83 -25.69 7.46 8.63
CA THR A 83 -24.24 7.27 8.47
C THR A 83 -23.76 7.94 7.18
N PHE A 84 -22.86 8.91 7.32
CA PHE A 84 -22.26 9.62 6.20
C PHE A 84 -20.83 9.15 5.94
N GLN A 85 -20.44 9.23 4.69
CA GLN A 85 -19.08 8.97 4.22
C GLN A 85 -18.33 10.30 4.17
N VAL A 86 -17.48 10.55 5.17
CA VAL A 86 -16.78 11.82 5.34
C VAL A 86 -15.36 11.72 4.77
N PRO A 87 -14.99 12.55 3.77
CA PRO A 87 -13.64 12.58 3.25
C PRO A 87 -12.69 13.24 4.27
N MET A 88 -11.54 12.61 4.50
CA MET A 88 -10.50 13.10 5.39
C MET A 88 -9.11 12.86 4.80
N GLU A 89 -8.19 13.77 5.08
CA GLU A 89 -6.79 13.59 4.69
C GLU A 89 -6.17 12.39 5.44
N VAL A 90 -5.47 11.55 4.71
CA VAL A 90 -4.80 10.38 5.26
C VAL A 90 -3.53 10.82 5.98
N ARG A 91 -3.31 10.32 7.20
CA ARG A 91 -2.05 10.56 7.94
C ARG A 91 -0.87 9.89 7.22
N PRO A 92 0.35 10.46 7.20
CA PRO A 92 1.49 9.91 6.46
C PRO A 92 1.80 8.43 6.73
N GLU A 93 1.79 8.00 7.99
CA GLU A 93 2.02 6.60 8.38
C GLU A 93 0.98 5.64 7.80
N ARG A 94 -0.26 6.14 7.68
CA ARG A 94 -1.38 5.40 7.12
C ARG A 94 -1.34 5.40 5.59
N LYS A 95 -0.86 6.47 4.94
CA LYS A 95 -0.65 6.51 3.48
C LYS A 95 0.21 5.32 3.04
N LEU A 96 1.37 5.16 3.68
CA LEU A 96 2.28 4.04 3.43
C LEU A 96 1.62 2.69 3.69
N SER A 97 0.94 2.55 4.83
CA SER A 97 0.29 1.29 5.21
C SER A 97 -0.83 0.87 4.24
N LEU A 98 -1.61 1.82 3.72
CA LEU A 98 -2.65 1.58 2.72
C LEU A 98 -2.04 1.18 1.38
N GLY A 99 -1.02 1.91 0.91
CA GLY A 99 -0.33 1.60 -0.34
C GLY A 99 0.25 0.18 -0.37
N ILE A 100 0.98 -0.18 0.69
CA ILE A 100 1.55 -1.53 0.87
C ILE A 100 0.44 -2.59 0.88
N LYS A 101 -0.63 -2.35 1.66
CA LYS A 101 -1.74 -3.30 1.76
C LYS A 101 -2.44 -3.52 0.42
N TRP A 102 -2.72 -2.46 -0.33
CA TRP A 102 -3.38 -2.57 -1.63
C TRP A 102 -2.49 -3.29 -2.63
N MET A 103 -1.22 -2.92 -2.73
CA MET A 103 -0.27 -3.60 -3.61
C MET A 103 -0.24 -5.11 -3.34
N ILE A 104 -0.10 -5.55 -2.08
CA ILE A 104 -0.07 -6.98 -1.73
C ILE A 104 -1.43 -7.66 -2.01
N THR A 105 -2.53 -7.01 -1.66
CA THR A 105 -3.88 -7.59 -1.83
C THR A 105 -4.19 -7.81 -3.30
N TYR A 106 -3.88 -6.84 -4.16
CA TYR A 106 -4.13 -6.94 -5.59
C TYR A 106 -3.12 -7.85 -6.29
N ALA A 107 -1.84 -7.82 -5.90
CA ALA A 107 -0.86 -8.80 -6.37
C ALA A 107 -1.33 -10.24 -6.10
N ARG A 108 -1.82 -10.55 -4.90
CA ARG A 108 -2.32 -11.91 -4.58
C ARG A 108 -3.50 -12.35 -5.44
N LYS A 109 -4.36 -11.41 -5.87
CA LYS A 109 -5.53 -11.67 -6.70
C LYS A 109 -5.20 -11.88 -8.19
N ARG A 110 -3.97 -11.61 -8.62
CA ARG A 110 -3.54 -11.87 -10.01
C ARG A 110 -3.48 -13.38 -10.29
N GLY A 111 -3.75 -13.75 -11.55
CA GLY A 111 -3.80 -15.15 -11.99
C GLY A 111 -2.45 -15.78 -12.34
N GLU A 112 -1.33 -15.10 -12.11
CA GLU A 112 0.00 -15.62 -12.47
C GLU A 112 0.43 -16.80 -11.58
N LYS A 113 1.40 -17.60 -12.01
CA LYS A 113 1.72 -18.88 -11.34
C LYS A 113 2.37 -18.70 -9.97
N THR A 114 3.39 -17.85 -9.85
CA THR A 114 4.12 -17.64 -8.59
C THR A 114 3.82 -16.28 -7.98
N MET A 115 3.92 -16.16 -6.65
CA MET A 115 3.73 -14.87 -5.97
C MET A 115 4.77 -13.83 -6.39
N MET A 116 5.98 -14.27 -6.75
CA MET A 116 7.05 -13.41 -7.23
C MET A 116 6.67 -12.76 -8.56
N ASP A 117 6.13 -13.56 -9.49
CA ASP A 117 5.62 -13.06 -10.77
C ASP A 117 4.48 -12.09 -10.54
N ARG A 118 3.48 -12.49 -9.73
CA ARG A 118 2.33 -11.65 -9.41
C ARG A 118 2.74 -10.29 -8.86
N LEU A 119 3.69 -10.29 -7.94
CA LEU A 119 4.17 -9.06 -7.32
C LEU A 119 4.95 -8.20 -8.32
N ALA A 120 5.84 -8.79 -9.12
CA ALA A 120 6.58 -8.08 -10.16
C ALA A 120 5.62 -7.48 -11.22
N GLY A 121 4.62 -8.23 -11.65
CA GLY A 121 3.59 -7.77 -12.58
C GLY A 121 2.79 -6.59 -12.03
N GLU A 122 2.36 -6.65 -10.77
CA GLU A 122 1.64 -5.54 -10.14
C GLU A 122 2.54 -4.30 -9.95
N ILE A 123 3.82 -4.48 -9.60
CA ILE A 123 4.78 -3.36 -9.47
C ILE A 123 4.95 -2.64 -10.81
N ILE A 124 5.12 -3.39 -11.91
CA ILE A 124 5.31 -2.82 -13.25
C ILE A 124 4.04 -2.11 -13.72
N SER A 125 2.85 -2.70 -13.51
CA SER A 125 1.60 -2.02 -13.84
C SER A 125 1.45 -0.73 -13.03
N ALA A 126 1.67 -0.80 -11.72
CA ALA A 126 1.51 0.34 -10.83
C ALA A 126 2.53 1.47 -11.08
N SER A 127 3.76 1.14 -11.49
CA SER A 127 4.77 2.16 -11.84
C SER A 127 4.38 2.95 -13.09
N LYS A 128 3.63 2.34 -14.01
CA LYS A 128 3.02 2.97 -15.20
C LYS A 128 1.70 3.70 -14.90
N GLY A 129 1.17 3.60 -13.68
CA GLY A 129 -0.12 4.18 -13.31
C GLY A 129 -1.32 3.31 -13.68
N GLU A 130 -1.08 2.03 -13.98
CA GLU A 130 -2.11 1.07 -14.35
C GLU A 130 -2.26 -0.03 -13.28
N GLY A 131 -3.30 -0.83 -13.40
CA GLY A 131 -3.52 -1.99 -12.53
C GLY A 131 -4.58 -1.76 -11.45
N ALA A 132 -4.90 -2.85 -10.75
CA ALA A 132 -6.03 -2.88 -9.84
C ALA A 132 -5.75 -2.08 -8.56
N ALA A 133 -4.50 -2.01 -8.11
CA ALA A 133 -4.11 -1.18 -6.98
C ALA A 133 -4.25 0.32 -7.25
N VAL A 134 -3.89 0.78 -8.45
CA VAL A 134 -4.04 2.20 -8.84
C VAL A 134 -5.52 2.54 -9.02
N LYS A 135 -6.28 1.68 -9.71
CA LYS A 135 -7.74 1.84 -9.81
C LYS A 135 -8.41 2.00 -8.45
N LYS A 136 -7.96 1.25 -7.43
CA LYS A 136 -8.49 1.39 -6.06
C LYS A 136 -8.23 2.77 -5.47
N LYS A 137 -7.06 3.36 -5.71
CA LYS A 137 -6.77 4.74 -5.30
C LYS A 137 -7.70 5.72 -6.00
N ASP A 138 -7.86 5.60 -7.31
CA ASP A 138 -8.70 6.50 -8.10
C ASP A 138 -10.16 6.42 -7.66
N ASP A 139 -10.68 5.22 -7.42
CA ASP A 139 -12.02 5.01 -6.86
C ASP A 139 -12.17 5.68 -5.49
N THR A 140 -11.13 5.63 -4.63
CA THR A 140 -11.18 6.31 -3.33
C THR A 140 -11.14 7.83 -3.45
N HIS A 141 -10.42 8.38 -4.44
CA HIS A 141 -10.37 9.83 -4.68
C HIS A 141 -11.70 10.31 -5.26
N ARG A 142 -12.24 9.62 -6.25
CA ARG A 142 -13.57 9.90 -6.80
C ARG A 142 -14.66 9.87 -5.73
N MET A 143 -14.63 8.87 -4.84
CA MET A 143 -15.59 8.78 -3.74
C MET A 143 -15.40 9.91 -2.71
N ALA A 144 -14.16 10.35 -2.47
CA ALA A 144 -13.89 11.48 -1.59
C ALA A 144 -14.36 12.81 -2.20
N GLU A 145 -14.19 12.99 -3.51
CA GLU A 145 -14.65 14.17 -4.24
C GLU A 145 -16.19 14.25 -4.29
N ALA A 146 -16.85 13.14 -4.57
CA ALA A 146 -18.32 13.07 -4.56
C ALA A 146 -18.91 13.45 -3.19
N ASN A 147 -18.20 13.14 -2.11
CA ASN A 147 -18.62 13.43 -0.74
C ASN A 147 -17.97 14.70 -0.15
N LYS A 148 -17.36 15.55 -0.98
CA LYS A 148 -16.66 16.77 -0.52
C LYS A 148 -17.56 17.70 0.29
N ALA A 149 -18.86 17.71 0.00
CA ALA A 149 -19.87 18.45 0.76
C ALA A 149 -19.89 18.08 2.25
N PHE A 150 -19.59 16.83 2.61
CA PHE A 150 -19.59 16.34 3.99
C PHE A 150 -18.26 16.54 4.73
N SER A 151 -17.27 17.20 4.12
CA SER A 151 -15.95 17.44 4.71
C SER A 151 -15.97 18.22 6.03
N HIS A 152 -17.02 19.01 6.28
CA HIS A 152 -17.22 19.73 7.53
C HIS A 152 -17.45 18.80 8.74
N PHE A 153 -17.98 17.60 8.51
CA PHE A 153 -18.15 16.58 9.54
C PHE A 153 -16.86 15.81 9.87
N ARG A 154 -15.67 16.36 9.62
CA ARG A 154 -14.38 15.69 9.89
C ARG A 154 -13.88 15.81 11.34
N PHE A 155 -14.38 16.78 12.10
CA PHE A 155 -13.90 17.12 13.44
C PHE A 155 -14.73 16.49 14.55
#